data_AF-W8FPB1-F1
#
_entry.id   AF-W8FPB1-F1
#
_cell.length_a   1.000
_cell.length_b   1.000
_cell.length_c   1.000
_cell.angle_alpha   90.00
_cell.angle_beta   90.00
_cell.angle_gamma   90.00
#
_symmetry.space_group_name_H-M   'P 1'
#
loop_
_entity.id
_entity.type
_entity.pdbx_description
1 polymer ?
#
loop_
_entity_poly.entity_id
_entity_poly.type
_entity_poly.pdbx_seq_one_letter_code
_entity_poly.pdbx_strand_id
1 'polypeptide(L)'
;AVLITTAHAWQHQGKTLFISRKTYRIDGSGQMAITVDVEVASDTPHPARIGLTCQLAQVAERVNWLGLGPQENYPDRLTAACFDRWDVPLSDMYTPYVFPSENGLRCGT
;
A
#
# COMPACT_ATOMS: atom_id res chain seq x y z
N ALA A 1 -2.28 -18.96 19.15
CA ALA A 1 -1.84 -18.18 17.98
C ALA A 1 -2.34 -18.88 16.73
N VAL A 2 -2.92 -18.13 15.79
CA VAL A 2 -3.43 -18.65 14.52
C VAL A 2 -2.48 -18.23 13.42
N LEU A 3 -2.11 -19.16 12.54
CA LEU A 3 -1.31 -18.88 11.34
C LEU A 3 -2.11 -19.30 10.11
N ILE A 4 -2.41 -18.32 9.25
CA ILE A 4 -3.10 -18.54 7.97
C ILE A 4 -2.09 -18.36 6.86
N THR A 5 -1.98 -19.34 5.96
CA THR A 5 -1.10 -19.28 4.79
C THR A 5 -1.93 -19.28 3.54
N THR A 6 -1.61 -18.40 2.59
CA THR A 6 -2.30 -18.31 1.30
C THR A 6 -1.32 -18.21 0.16
N ALA A 7 -1.71 -18.69 -1.02
CA ALA A 7 -0.99 -18.50 -2.27
C ALA A 7 -2.00 -18.20 -3.37
N HIS A 8 -1.72 -17.16 -4.17
CA HIS A 8 -2.57 -16.72 -5.26
C HIS A 8 -1.73 -16.51 -6.51
N ALA A 9 -2.24 -16.93 -7.66
CA ALA A 9 -1.65 -16.67 -8.97
C ALA A 9 -2.61 -15.80 -9.80
N TRP A 10 -2.13 -14.67 -10.31
CA TRP A 10 -2.86 -13.85 -11.27
C TRP A 10 -2.42 -14.23 -12.67
N GLN A 11 -3.38 -14.54 -13.52
CA GLN A 11 -3.14 -15.02 -14.87
C GLN A 11 -3.94 -14.23 -15.88
N HIS A 12 -3.38 -14.08 -17.08
CA HIS A 12 -4.09 -13.57 -18.24
C HIS A 12 -3.78 -14.45 -19.45
N GLN A 13 -4.82 -14.95 -20.12
CA GLN A 13 -4.71 -15.85 -21.28
C GLN A 13 -3.76 -17.05 -21.03
N GLY A 14 -3.83 -17.63 -19.82
CA GLY A 14 -2.99 -18.77 -19.42
C GLY A 14 -1.56 -18.44 -18.99
N LYS A 15 -1.11 -17.18 -19.13
CA LYS A 15 0.18 -16.71 -18.61
C LYS A 15 0.05 -16.23 -17.17
N THR A 16 0.86 -16.77 -16.26
CA THR A 16 0.99 -16.25 -14.89
C THR A 16 1.79 -14.95 -14.89
N LEU A 17 1.20 -13.90 -14.34
CA LEU A 17 1.78 -12.57 -14.24
C LEU A 17 2.43 -12.36 -12.87
N PHE A 18 1.70 -12.74 -11.81
CA PHE A 18 2.11 -12.54 -10.43
C PHE A 18 1.78 -13.77 -9.59
N ILE A 19 2.64 -14.11 -8.64
CA ILE A 19 2.31 -15.05 -7.56
C ILE A 19 2.48 -14.30 -6.24
N SER A 20 1.45 -14.25 -5.40
CA SER A 20 1.53 -13.69 -4.06
C SER A 20 1.33 -14.78 -3.02
N ARG A 21 2.36 -15.01 -2.21
CA ARG A 21 2.29 -15.88 -1.02
C ARG A 21 2.23 -15.01 0.22
N LYS A 22 1.34 -15.34 1.14
CA LYS A 22 1.13 -14.53 2.35
C LYS A 22 1.00 -15.40 3.58
N THR A 23 1.50 -14.90 4.69
CA THR A 23 1.18 -15.42 6.02
C THR A 23 0.50 -14.34 6.85
N TYR A 24 -0.54 -14.73 7.57
CA TYR A 24 -1.24 -13.89 8.55
C TYR A 24 -1.09 -14.57 9.90
N ARG A 25 -0.28 -13.98 10.79
CA ARG A 25 -0.03 -14.51 12.13
C ARG A 25 -0.78 -13.66 13.15
N ILE A 26 -1.82 -14.23 13.74
CA ILE A 26 -2.62 -13.62 14.81
C ILE A 26 -2.16 -14.19 16.16
N ASP A 27 -1.66 -13.34 17.04
CA ASP A 27 -1.11 -13.77 18.33
C ASP A 27 -2.04 -13.48 19.53
N GLY A 28 -1.56 -13.80 20.74
CA GLY A 28 -2.33 -13.63 21.98
C GLY A 28 -2.58 -12.17 22.38
N SER A 29 -1.92 -11.20 21.75
CA SER A 29 -2.14 -9.76 21.96
C SER A 29 -3.24 -9.19 21.05
N GLY A 30 -3.74 -9.98 20.11
CA GLY A 30 -4.70 -9.52 19.09
C GLY A 30 -4.06 -8.83 17.89
N GLN A 31 -2.73 -8.73 17.82
CA GLN A 31 -2.02 -8.22 16.64
C GLN A 31 -2.01 -9.26 15.52
N MET A 32 -2.15 -8.77 14.27
CA MET A 32 -1.99 -9.57 13.06
C MET A 32 -0.78 -9.09 12.28
N ALA A 33 0.28 -9.91 12.26
CA ALA A 33 1.42 -9.68 11.38
C ALA A 33 1.12 -10.28 9.99
N ILE A 34 1.29 -9.47 8.95
CA ILE A 34 1.14 -9.90 7.55
C ILE A 34 2.51 -9.91 6.90
N THR A 35 2.93 -11.06 6.38
CA THR A 35 4.10 -11.17 5.50
C THR A 35 3.62 -11.47 4.09
N VAL A 36 4.18 -10.79 3.09
CA VAL A 36 3.79 -10.91 1.69
C VAL A 36 5.03 -11.06 0.83
N ASP A 37 5.12 -12.16 0.11
CA ASP A 37 6.14 -12.43 -0.90
C ASP A 37 5.48 -12.44 -2.29
N VAL A 38 6.02 -11.65 -3.22
CA VAL A 38 5.50 -11.54 -4.58
C VAL A 38 6.57 -11.91 -5.59
N GLU A 39 6.24 -12.87 -6.46
CA GLU A 39 6.96 -13.11 -7.70
C GLU A 39 6.27 -12.37 -8.85
N VAL A 40 7.08 -11.72 -9.69
CA VAL A 40 6.63 -11.05 -10.91
C VAL A 40 7.28 -11.76 -12.09
N ALA A 41 6.49 -12.16 -13.08
CA ALA A 41 7.02 -12.79 -14.29
C ALA A 41 8.00 -11.83 -15.00
N SER A 42 9.20 -12.29 -15.31
CA SER A 42 10.27 -11.45 -15.88
C SER A 42 9.94 -10.89 -17.27
N ASP A 43 9.02 -11.54 -17.98
CA ASP A 43 8.57 -11.20 -19.32
C ASP A 43 7.20 -10.48 -19.33
N THR A 44 6.77 -9.92 -18.18
CA THR A 44 5.61 -9.03 -18.08
C THR A 44 6.09 -7.58 -17.92
N PRO A 45 5.34 -6.56 -18.41
CA PRO A 45 5.63 -5.17 -18.07
C PRO A 45 5.69 -4.97 -16.55
N HIS A 46 6.62 -4.15 -16.08
CA HIS A 46 6.73 -3.88 -14.64
C HIS A 46 5.41 -3.32 -14.08
N PRO A 47 4.89 -3.89 -12.97
CA PRO A 47 3.64 -3.39 -12.39
C PRO A 47 3.86 -2.01 -11.80
N ALA A 48 2.83 -1.15 -11.87
CA ALA A 48 2.89 0.19 -11.31
C ALA A 48 3.07 0.20 -9.78
N ARG A 49 2.56 -0.82 -9.07
CA ARG A 49 2.72 -1.00 -7.62
C ARG A 49 2.56 -2.47 -7.21
N ILE A 50 3.13 -2.83 -6.07
CA ILE A 50 2.89 -4.08 -5.36
C ILE A 50 2.46 -3.71 -3.94
N GLY A 51 1.27 -4.14 -3.52
CA GLY A 51 0.71 -3.79 -2.21
C GLY A 51 -0.63 -4.45 -1.96
N LEU A 52 -1.28 -4.06 -0.86
CA LEU A 52 -2.63 -4.49 -0.49
C LEU A 52 -3.56 -3.28 -0.50
N THR A 53 -4.84 -3.51 -0.78
CA THR A 53 -5.89 -2.49 -0.66
C THR A 53 -7.14 -3.10 -0.03
N CYS A 54 -7.86 -2.29 0.73
CA CYS A 54 -9.17 -2.63 1.27
C CYS A 54 -10.00 -1.35 1.42
N GLN A 55 -11.32 -1.50 1.42
CA GLN A 55 -12.24 -0.42 1.74
C GLN A 55 -12.57 -0.50 3.22
N LEU A 56 -12.15 0.48 4.01
CA LEU A 56 -12.52 0.58 5.41
C LEU A 56 -13.97 1.04 5.54
N ALA A 57 -14.70 0.49 6.51
CA ALA A 57 -16.05 0.94 6.83
C ALA A 57 -16.04 2.30 7.57
N GLN A 58 -14.96 2.59 8.29
CA GLN A 58 -14.81 3.84 9.03
C GLN A 58 -14.46 4.99 8.08
N VAL A 59 -15.09 6.13 8.30
CA VAL A 59 -14.69 7.43 7.73
C VAL A 59 -14.28 8.32 8.90
N ALA A 60 -12.99 8.63 9.01
CA ALA A 60 -12.45 9.52 10.03
C ALA A 60 -12.10 10.88 9.41
N GLU A 61 -12.16 11.94 10.21
CA GLU A 61 -11.84 13.30 9.74
C GLU A 61 -10.34 13.54 9.56
N ARG A 62 -9.49 12.75 10.22
CA ARG A 62 -8.04 12.97 10.31
C ARG A 62 -7.27 11.71 9.94
N VAL A 63 -6.08 11.92 9.38
CA VAL A 63 -5.08 10.88 9.12
C VAL A 63 -3.78 11.30 9.80
N ASN A 64 -3.22 10.40 10.61
CA ASN A 64 -1.95 10.59 11.30
C ASN A 64 -0.96 9.51 10.84
N TRP A 65 0.25 9.91 10.47
CA TRP A 65 1.33 8.98 10.10
C TRP A 65 2.70 9.49 10.55
N LEU A 66 3.65 8.58 10.70
CA LEU A 66 5.06 8.90 10.88
C LEU A 66 5.77 8.56 9.58
N GLY A 67 6.25 9.56 8.84
CA GLY A 67 6.84 9.32 7.52
C GLY A 67 7.09 10.59 6.74
N LEU A 68 7.30 10.47 5.42
CA LEU A 68 7.54 11.61 4.55
C LEU A 68 6.26 12.40 4.28
N GLY A 69 6.32 13.72 4.42
CA GLY A 69 5.18 14.60 4.25
C GLY A 69 5.52 16.10 4.32
N PRO A 70 4.52 16.98 4.50
CA PRO A 70 3.09 16.65 4.67
C PRO A 70 2.38 16.36 3.35
N GLN A 71 2.94 16.81 2.22
CA GLN A 71 2.34 16.73 0.89
C GLN A 71 2.62 15.41 0.16
N GLU A 72 1.91 15.21 -0.95
CA GLU A 72 2.06 14.07 -1.85
C GLU A 72 3.48 13.90 -2.36
N ASN A 73 4.01 12.69 -2.18
CA ASN A 73 5.34 12.33 -2.61
C ASN A 73 5.38 10.89 -3.16
N TYR A 74 6.22 10.69 -4.17
CA TYR A 74 6.44 9.41 -4.87
C TYR A 74 7.93 9.07 -4.86
N PRO A 75 8.34 7.81 -5.14
CA PRO A 75 9.74 7.38 -5.04
C PRO A 75 10.76 8.27 -5.76
N ASP A 76 10.38 8.84 -6.90
CA ASP A 76 11.19 9.73 -7.74
C ASP A 76 10.93 11.23 -7.47
N ARG A 77 9.98 11.57 -6.60
CA ARG A 77 9.57 12.94 -6.25
C ARG A 77 9.27 13.10 -4.76
N LEU A 78 10.27 12.84 -3.92
CA LEU A 78 10.14 12.90 -2.45
C LEU A 78 11.20 13.75 -1.74
N THR A 79 12.12 14.38 -2.48
CA THR A 79 13.27 15.11 -1.90
C THR A 79 12.88 16.36 -1.10
N ALA A 80 11.71 16.93 -1.37
CA ALA A 80 11.17 18.07 -0.62
C ALA A 80 10.37 17.65 0.62
N ALA A 81 10.07 16.35 0.79
CA ALA A 81 9.29 15.86 1.91
C ALA A 81 10.19 15.60 3.12
N CYS A 82 9.73 16.01 4.31
CA CYS A 82 10.43 15.77 5.55
C CYS A 82 9.84 14.55 6.27
N PHE A 83 10.71 13.77 6.93
CA PHE A 83 10.29 12.69 7.80
C PHE A 83 9.88 13.25 9.16
N ASP A 84 8.61 13.15 9.51
CA ASP A 84 8.07 13.61 10.81
C ASP A 84 6.75 12.90 11.13
N ARG A 85 6.17 13.21 12.29
CA ARG A 85 4.80 12.92 12.65
C ARG A 85 3.87 13.95 12.01
N TRP A 86 3.09 13.53 11.03
CA TRP A 86 2.09 14.36 10.36
C TRP A 86 0.69 14.01 10.86
N ASP A 87 -0.16 15.03 10.90
CA ASP A 87 -1.58 14.91 11.24
C ASP A 87 -2.37 15.90 10.38
N VAL A 88 -3.21 15.41 9.47
CA VAL A 88 -3.92 16.23 8.47
C VAL A 88 -5.38 15.82 8.34
N PRO A 89 -6.27 16.68 7.82
CA PRO A 89 -7.62 16.28 7.43
C PRO A 89 -7.58 15.19 6.35
N LEU A 90 -8.55 14.27 6.37
CA LEU A 90 -8.66 13.24 5.32
C LEU A 90 -8.73 13.85 3.90
N SER A 91 -9.34 15.02 3.75
CA SER A 91 -9.39 15.76 2.48
C SER A 91 -8.01 16.08 1.89
N ASP A 92 -7.01 16.30 2.74
CA ASP A 92 -5.66 16.72 2.32
C ASP A 92 -4.80 15.52 1.87
N MET A 93 -5.30 14.30 2.07
CA MET A 93 -4.73 13.07 1.53
C MET A 93 -5.13 12.84 0.06
N TYR A 94 -6.00 13.68 -0.51
CA TYR A 94 -6.41 13.66 -1.91
C TYR A 94 -5.87 14.89 -2.64
N THR A 95 -5.24 14.70 -3.80
CA THR A 95 -4.81 15.78 -4.69
C THR A 95 -5.85 15.97 -5.80
N PRO A 96 -6.54 17.12 -5.88
CA PRO A 96 -7.63 17.36 -6.82
C PRO A 96 -7.11 17.71 -8.22
N TYR A 97 -6.38 16.79 -8.85
CA TYR A 97 -6.00 16.94 -10.26
C TYR A 97 -7.25 17.01 -11.14
N VAL A 98 -7.30 18.00 -12.04
CA VAL A 98 -8.43 18.23 -12.95
C VAL A 98 -8.75 16.98 -13.79
N PHE A 99 -7.70 16.29 -14.24
CA PHE A 99 -7.83 14.95 -14.82
C PHE A 99 -7.44 13.91 -13.77
N PRO A 100 -8.38 13.08 -13.27
CA PRO A 100 -8.10 12.14 -12.20
C PRO A 100 -7.07 11.07 -12.59
N SER A 101 -6.15 10.80 -11.67
CA SER A 101 -5.20 9.68 -11.68
C SER A 101 -4.96 9.18 -10.26
N GLU A 102 -4.05 8.21 -10.09
CA GLU A 102 -3.48 7.93 -8.76
C GLU A 102 -2.90 9.23 -8.17
N ASN A 103 -3.18 9.47 -6.89
CA ASN A 103 -2.74 10.64 -6.15
C ASN A 103 -2.75 10.32 -4.64
N GLY A 104 -2.16 11.18 -3.81
CA GLY A 104 -2.22 11.09 -2.36
C GLY A 104 -1.13 10.24 -1.69
N LEU A 105 -0.22 9.63 -2.45
CA LEU A 105 0.82 8.76 -1.87
C LEU A 105 1.71 9.50 -0.85
N ARG A 106 2.10 8.79 0.22
CA ARG A 106 3.14 9.17 1.18
C ARG A 106 4.14 8.01 1.28
N CYS A 107 5.38 8.23 0.87
CA CYS A 107 6.44 7.23 0.95
C CYS A 107 7.08 7.21 2.35
N GLY A 108 7.85 6.14 2.65
CA GLY A 108 8.66 6.06 3.87
C GLY A 108 7.86 6.21 5.16
N THR A 109 6.65 5.62 5.20
CA THR A 109 5.81 5.51 6.40
C THR A 109 6.06 4.17 7.11
#